data_AF-A0A5B8SS57-F1
#
_entry.id   AF-A0A5B8SS57-F1
#
_cell.length_a   1.000
_cell.length_b   1.000
_cell.length_c   1.000
_cell.angle_alpha   90.00
_cell.angle_beta   90.00
_cell.angle_gamma   90.00
#
_symmetry.space_group_name_H-M   'P 1'
#
loop_
_entity.id
_entity.type
_entity.pdbx_description
1 polymer ?
#
loop_
_entity_poly.entity_id
_entity_poly.type
_entity_poly.pdbx_seq_one_letter_code
_entity_poly.pdbx_strand_id
1 'polypeptide(L)'
;MSLHKASEINPRQMLIATGGGVGSWHVVETYQSAPWLASDTALDSVLYESLAAQPAIAIDFPAFTDGRGYTLARQLRERYGYRGEIRAVGDVLIDQLFYMHRCGFDAFLLREDQVVEDALNAQHTFSLSYQISIDTPEPLFLRRLREAASQKASLQERKEDDYSVPELKYAVA
;
A
#
# COMPACT_ATOMS: atom_id res chain seq x y z
N MET A 1 -32.70 6.57 20.19
CA MET A 1 -33.27 5.92 18.99
C MET A 1 -32.63 6.59 17.77
N SER A 2 -31.37 6.28 17.51
CA SER A 2 -30.60 6.87 16.41
C SER A 2 -30.62 5.90 15.25
N LEU A 3 -31.44 6.24 14.27
CA LEU A 3 -31.58 5.55 13.00
C LEU A 3 -30.27 5.78 12.21
N HIS A 4 -29.31 4.87 12.35
CA HIS A 4 -28.26 4.71 11.34
C HIS A 4 -28.96 4.20 10.08
N LYS A 5 -28.97 5.04 9.05
CA LYS A 5 -29.53 4.74 7.73
C LYS A 5 -28.86 3.48 7.20
N ALA A 6 -29.66 2.43 7.01
CA ALA A 6 -29.37 1.27 6.18
C ALA A 6 -29.41 1.64 4.68
N SER A 7 -28.76 2.73 4.28
CA SER A 7 -28.64 3.13 2.87
C SER A 7 -27.21 2.89 2.44
N GLU A 8 -27.04 2.12 1.36
CA GLU A 8 -25.76 1.71 0.74
C GLU A 8 -25.25 0.31 1.16
N ILE A 9 -26.15 -0.67 1.13
CA ILE A 9 -25.75 -2.08 0.88
C ILE A 9 -25.22 -2.09 -0.54
N ASN A 10 -23.91 -2.31 -0.69
CA ASN A 10 -23.12 -1.62 -1.70
C ASN A 10 -22.87 -2.49 -2.94
N PRO A 11 -23.55 -2.30 -4.08
CA PRO A 11 -23.46 -3.23 -5.18
C PRO A 11 -22.17 -2.97 -5.98
N ARG A 12 -21.09 -3.61 -5.50
CA ARG A 12 -19.76 -3.76 -6.13
C ARG A 12 -18.96 -2.46 -6.31
N GLN A 13 -18.71 -1.76 -5.22
CA GLN A 13 -17.69 -0.73 -5.18
C GLN A 13 -16.28 -1.32 -5.12
N MET A 14 -15.36 -0.68 -5.84
CA MET A 14 -13.94 -1.01 -5.79
C MET A 14 -13.18 0.12 -5.09
N LEU A 15 -12.43 -0.26 -4.07
CA LEU A 15 -11.50 0.63 -3.37
C LEU A 15 -10.17 0.61 -4.13
N ILE A 16 -9.66 1.76 -4.59
CA ILE A 16 -8.44 1.86 -5.39
C ILE A 16 -7.42 2.80 -4.71
N ALA A 17 -6.15 2.39 -4.67
CA ALA A 17 -5.02 3.21 -4.26
C ALA A 17 -4.74 4.29 -5.31
N THR A 18 -4.66 5.56 -4.91
CA THR A 18 -4.19 6.62 -5.80
C THR A 18 -2.67 6.57 -5.92
N GLY A 19 -2.16 6.51 -7.15
CA GLY A 19 -0.72 6.42 -7.40
C GLY A 19 0.03 7.65 -6.89
N GLY A 20 1.07 7.42 -6.08
CA GLY A 20 2.07 8.45 -5.74
C GLY A 20 2.46 8.56 -4.25
N GLY A 21 1.81 7.84 -3.35
CA GLY A 21 2.15 7.88 -1.92
C GLY A 21 1.35 6.90 -1.08
N VAL A 22 1.81 6.67 0.16
CA VAL A 22 1.11 5.84 1.13
C VAL A 22 -0.19 6.55 1.55
N GLY A 23 -1.33 5.88 1.34
CA GLY A 23 -2.52 6.11 2.16
C GLY A 23 -3.65 6.96 1.58
N SER A 24 -3.65 7.31 0.28
CA SER A 24 -4.82 7.93 -0.33
C SER A 24 -5.62 6.91 -1.16
N TRP A 25 -6.80 6.57 -0.66
CA TRP A 25 -7.73 5.63 -1.26
C TRP A 25 -8.97 6.36 -1.77
N HIS A 26 -9.50 5.91 -2.90
CA HIS A 26 -10.75 6.40 -3.44
C HIS A 26 -11.64 5.24 -3.87
N VAL A 27 -12.93 5.52 -3.88
CA VAL A 27 -13.96 4.52 -4.13
C VAL A 27 -14.50 4.77 -5.53
N VAL A 28 -14.58 3.71 -6.33
CA VAL A 28 -15.14 3.77 -7.67
C VAL A 28 -16.26 2.76 -7.84
N GLU A 29 -17.29 3.16 -8.57
CA GLU A 29 -18.42 2.29 -8.95
C GLU A 29 -18.27 1.73 -10.37
N THR A 30 -17.38 2.32 -11.16
CA THR A 30 -17.12 1.89 -12.55
C THR A 30 -15.65 1.58 -12.71
N TYR A 31 -15.36 0.36 -13.16
CA TYR A 31 -14.02 -0.11 -13.43
C TYR A 31 -14.03 -1.02 -14.66
N GLN A 32 -12.94 -1.01 -15.42
CA GLN A 32 -12.80 -1.84 -16.62
C GLN A 32 -12.65 -3.32 -16.24
N SER A 33 -13.01 -4.26 -17.11
CA SER A 33 -12.70 -5.67 -16.87
C SER A 33 -11.19 -5.92 -16.90
N ALA A 34 -10.71 -6.83 -16.05
CA ALA A 34 -9.33 -7.30 -16.03
C ALA A 34 -9.28 -8.82 -16.23
N PRO A 35 -8.24 -9.38 -16.86
CA PRO A 35 -8.01 -10.80 -16.86
C PRO A 35 -7.91 -11.32 -15.43
N TRP A 36 -8.54 -12.47 -15.22
CA TRP A 36 -8.78 -13.02 -13.91
C TRP A 36 -7.96 -14.29 -13.68
N LEU A 37 -7.31 -14.38 -12.53
CA LEU A 37 -6.53 -15.53 -12.08
C LEU A 37 -7.19 -16.15 -10.84
N ALA A 38 -7.37 -17.47 -10.85
CA ALA A 38 -7.74 -18.23 -9.66
C ALA A 38 -6.60 -18.18 -8.63
N SER A 39 -6.91 -18.28 -7.34
CA SER A 39 -5.93 -18.17 -6.25
C SER A 39 -4.80 -19.20 -6.33
N ASP A 40 -5.04 -20.37 -6.92
CA ASP A 40 -4.12 -21.49 -7.10
C ASP A 40 -3.40 -21.49 -8.47
N THR A 41 -3.58 -20.45 -9.28
CA THR A 41 -2.94 -20.35 -10.59
C THR A 41 -1.42 -20.41 -10.48
N ALA A 42 -0.79 -21.38 -11.15
CA ALA A 42 0.65 -21.42 -11.30
C ALA A 42 1.08 -20.36 -12.33
N LEU A 43 1.69 -19.27 -11.85
CA LEU A 43 2.20 -18.21 -12.71
C LEU A 43 3.57 -18.60 -13.29
N ASP A 44 3.59 -18.92 -14.58
CA ASP A 44 4.81 -19.13 -15.37
C ASP A 44 5.11 -17.94 -16.30
N SER A 45 6.24 -18.01 -17.01
CA SER A 45 6.67 -16.92 -17.90
C SER A 45 5.73 -16.73 -19.10
N VAL A 46 5.19 -17.82 -19.66
CA VAL A 46 4.31 -17.76 -20.84
C VAL A 46 2.99 -17.10 -20.48
N LEU A 47 2.39 -17.49 -19.36
CA LEU A 47 1.19 -16.86 -18.83
C LEU A 47 1.45 -15.39 -18.51
N TYR A 48 2.57 -15.07 -17.85
CA TYR A 48 2.92 -13.68 -17.55
C TYR A 48 3.06 -12.82 -18.81
N GLU A 49 3.72 -13.30 -19.86
CA GLU A 49 3.87 -12.56 -21.13
C GLU A 49 2.52 -12.18 -21.74
N SER A 50 1.51 -13.05 -21.62
CA SER A 50 0.15 -12.76 -22.08
C SER A 50 -0.58 -11.69 -21.25
N LEU A 51 -0.16 -11.52 -19.99
CA LEU A 51 -0.76 -10.59 -19.03
C LEU A 51 0.01 -9.26 -18.92
N ALA A 52 1.28 -9.22 -19.33
CA ALA A 52 2.19 -8.11 -19.06
C ALA A 52 1.70 -6.75 -19.60
N ALA A 53 0.97 -6.76 -20.72
CA ALA A 53 0.41 -5.55 -21.34
C ALA A 53 -0.92 -5.09 -20.73
N GLN A 54 -1.51 -5.87 -19.81
CA GLN A 54 -2.82 -5.59 -19.27
C GLN A 54 -2.72 -4.48 -18.21
N PRO A 55 -3.62 -3.48 -18.24
CA PRO A 55 -3.58 -2.37 -17.29
C PRO A 55 -3.91 -2.82 -15.86
N ALA A 56 -4.67 -3.92 -15.74
CA ALA A 56 -5.02 -4.53 -14.47
C ALA A 56 -5.09 -6.05 -14.58
N ILE A 57 -4.85 -6.74 -13.46
CA ILE A 57 -5.04 -8.18 -13.28
C ILE A 57 -5.89 -8.39 -12.03
N ALA A 58 -6.91 -9.24 -12.11
CA ALA A 58 -7.72 -9.62 -10.96
C ALA A 58 -7.29 -10.99 -10.42
N ILE A 59 -7.19 -11.11 -9.10
CA ILE A 59 -6.94 -12.36 -8.39
C ILE A 59 -8.17 -12.65 -7.53
N ASP A 60 -8.78 -13.82 -7.72
CA ASP A 60 -9.93 -14.24 -6.90
C ASP A 60 -9.48 -14.88 -5.60
N PHE A 61 -10.29 -14.62 -4.58
CA PHE A 61 -10.25 -15.22 -3.27
C PHE A 61 -11.55 -16.00 -3.08
N PRO A 62 -11.57 -17.32 -3.35
CA PRO A 62 -12.76 -18.14 -3.17
C PRO A 62 -13.29 -18.14 -1.73
N ALA A 63 -12.39 -17.93 -0.77
CA ALA A 63 -12.69 -17.79 0.66
C ALA A 63 -11.67 -16.84 1.31
N PHE A 64 -12.07 -16.08 2.32
CA PHE A 64 -11.20 -15.15 3.05
C PHE A 64 -9.99 -15.83 3.73
N THR A 65 -10.05 -17.15 3.93
CA THR A 65 -8.96 -17.95 4.50
C THR A 65 -7.92 -18.37 3.47
N ASP A 66 -8.12 -18.07 2.18
CA ASP A 66 -7.21 -18.46 1.12
C ASP A 66 -6.01 -17.49 1.00
N GLY A 67 -4.85 -17.94 1.46
CA GLY A 67 -3.62 -17.16 1.39
C GLY A 67 -2.88 -17.19 0.04
N ARG A 68 -3.25 -18.06 -0.91
CA ARG A 68 -2.43 -18.28 -2.12
C ARG A 68 -2.38 -17.05 -3.04
N GLY A 69 -3.47 -16.28 -3.08
CA GLY A 69 -3.54 -15.02 -3.83
C GLY A 69 -2.48 -13.99 -3.41
N TYR A 70 -2.05 -13.99 -2.15
CA TYR A 70 -0.96 -13.12 -1.67
C TYR A 70 0.38 -13.48 -2.31
N THR A 71 0.68 -14.78 -2.41
CA THR A 71 1.89 -15.26 -3.07
C THR A 71 1.86 -14.92 -4.56
N LEU A 72 0.69 -14.98 -5.20
CA LEU A 72 0.53 -14.62 -6.60
C LEU A 72 0.79 -13.12 -6.84
N ALA A 73 0.22 -12.24 -6.00
CA ALA A 73 0.48 -10.80 -6.06
C ALA A 73 1.97 -10.46 -5.84
N ARG A 74 2.62 -11.12 -4.87
CA ARG A 74 4.06 -10.98 -4.64
C ARG A 74 4.88 -11.41 -5.83
N GLN A 75 4.56 -12.53 -6.46
CA GLN A 75 5.24 -12.96 -7.68
C GLN A 75 5.08 -11.95 -8.81
N LEU A 76 3.86 -11.42 -9.03
CA LEU A 76 3.62 -10.37 -10.02
C LEU A 76 4.52 -9.15 -9.77
N ARG A 77 4.61 -8.66 -8.52
CA ARG A 77 5.40 -7.47 -8.18
C ARG A 77 6.92 -7.69 -8.15
N GLU A 78 7.38 -8.73 -7.47
CA GLU A 78 8.80 -8.96 -7.16
C GLU A 78 9.50 -9.73 -8.26
N ARG A 79 8.89 -10.84 -8.74
CA ARG A 79 9.53 -11.74 -9.71
C ARG A 79 9.37 -11.25 -11.13
N TYR A 80 8.15 -10.86 -11.51
CA TYR A 80 7.81 -10.49 -12.88
C TYR A 80 7.81 -8.97 -13.12
N GLY A 81 7.85 -8.18 -12.05
CA GLY A 81 7.95 -6.72 -12.16
C GLY A 81 6.70 -6.06 -12.73
N TYR A 82 5.54 -6.69 -12.64
CA TYR A 82 4.27 -6.14 -13.08
C TYR A 82 4.04 -4.77 -12.43
N ARG A 83 3.64 -3.78 -13.25
CA ARG A 83 3.41 -2.39 -12.82
C ARG A 83 1.95 -1.94 -12.94
N GLY A 84 1.10 -2.73 -13.57
CA GLY A 84 -0.33 -2.48 -13.61
C GLY A 84 -0.99 -2.70 -12.25
N GLU A 85 -2.30 -2.48 -12.22
CA GLU A 85 -3.13 -2.62 -11.02
C GLU A 85 -3.39 -4.10 -10.70
N ILE A 86 -3.20 -4.49 -9.45
CA ILE A 86 -3.57 -5.83 -8.96
C ILE A 86 -4.83 -5.70 -8.11
N ARG A 87 -5.92 -6.31 -8.58
CA ARG A 87 -7.23 -6.31 -7.94
C ARG A 87 -7.45 -7.59 -7.15
N ALA A 88 -7.87 -7.46 -5.89
CA ALA A 88 -8.45 -8.58 -5.16
C ALA A 88 -9.97 -8.61 -5.39
N VAL A 89 -10.48 -9.77 -5.79
CA VAL A 89 -11.92 -10.00 -5.99
C VAL A 89 -12.36 -11.26 -5.26
N GLY A 90 -13.66 -11.43 -5.03
CA GLY A 90 -14.22 -12.58 -4.31
C GLY A 90 -14.46 -12.27 -2.83
N ASP A 91 -14.12 -13.22 -1.96
CA ASP A 91 -14.33 -13.15 -0.51
C ASP A 91 -13.22 -12.36 0.21
N VAL A 92 -13.10 -11.07 -0.14
CA VAL A 92 -12.12 -10.14 0.43
C VAL A 92 -12.65 -9.56 1.73
N LEU A 93 -11.88 -9.66 2.82
CA LEU A 93 -12.27 -9.15 4.15
C LEU A 93 -11.60 -7.79 4.44
N ILE A 94 -12.36 -6.83 4.98
CA ILE A 94 -11.88 -5.49 5.35
C ILE A 94 -10.61 -5.56 6.24
N ASP A 95 -10.58 -6.45 7.23
CA ASP A 95 -9.45 -6.59 8.16
C ASP A 95 -8.13 -7.00 7.47
N GLN A 96 -8.21 -7.52 6.25
CA GLN A 96 -7.06 -7.99 5.48
C GLN A 96 -6.50 -6.93 4.51
N LEU A 97 -7.26 -5.88 4.18
CA LEU A 97 -6.93 -4.94 3.11
C LEU A 97 -5.54 -4.30 3.31
N PHE A 98 -5.18 -3.97 4.54
CA PHE A 98 -3.85 -3.43 4.87
C PHE A 98 -2.74 -4.40 4.49
N TYR A 99 -2.88 -5.67 4.86
CA TYR A 99 -1.88 -6.70 4.56
C TYR A 99 -1.84 -7.07 3.08
N MET A 100 -3.00 -7.10 2.42
CA MET A 100 -3.07 -7.32 0.98
C MET A 100 -2.34 -6.20 0.23
N HIS A 101 -2.56 -4.94 0.62
CA HIS A 101 -1.85 -3.81 0.02
C HIS A 101 -0.33 -3.95 0.15
N ARG A 102 0.15 -4.36 1.33
CA ARG A 102 1.57 -4.65 1.56
C ARG A 102 2.13 -5.78 0.69
N CYS A 103 1.28 -6.68 0.23
CA CYS A 103 1.66 -7.74 -0.70
C CYS A 103 1.62 -7.32 -2.17
N GLY A 104 1.15 -6.10 -2.48
CA GLY A 104 1.20 -5.52 -3.81
C GLY A 104 -0.16 -5.35 -4.48
N PHE A 105 -1.26 -5.56 -3.76
CA PHE A 105 -2.61 -5.22 -4.23
C PHE A 105 -2.83 -3.71 -4.19
N ASP A 106 -3.47 -3.17 -5.22
CA ASP A 106 -3.80 -1.73 -5.31
C ASP A 106 -5.30 -1.49 -5.33
N ALA A 107 -6.10 -2.53 -5.57
CA ALA A 107 -7.53 -2.40 -5.66
C ALA A 107 -8.27 -3.58 -5.01
N PHE A 108 -9.40 -3.30 -4.37
CA PHE A 108 -10.19 -4.28 -3.62
C PHE A 108 -11.66 -4.15 -3.99
N LEU A 109 -12.23 -5.23 -4.51
CA LEU A 109 -13.67 -5.31 -4.71
C LEU A 109 -14.32 -5.61 -3.36
N LEU A 110 -15.07 -4.64 -2.83
CA LEU A 110 -15.76 -4.80 -1.56
C LEU A 110 -17.00 -5.68 -1.75
N ARG A 111 -17.27 -6.50 -0.73
CA ARG A 111 -18.49 -7.30 -0.69
C ARG A 111 -19.70 -6.40 -0.41
N GLU A 112 -20.88 -6.85 -0.80
CA GLU A 112 -22.11 -6.06 -0.65
C GLU A 112 -22.49 -5.81 0.82
N ASP A 113 -22.02 -6.67 1.73
CA ASP A 113 -22.22 -6.58 3.18
C ASP A 113 -21.21 -5.67 3.90
N GLN A 114 -20.26 -5.09 3.16
CA GLN A 114 -19.16 -4.29 3.72
C GLN A 114 -19.43 -2.79 3.62
N VAL A 115 -19.09 -2.09 4.70
CA VAL A 115 -19.18 -0.62 4.80
C VAL A 115 -17.89 -0.01 4.26
N VAL A 116 -18.03 1.00 3.41
CA VAL A 116 -16.92 1.64 2.68
C VAL A 116 -15.98 2.37 3.62
N GLU A 117 -16.57 3.09 4.59
CA GLU A 117 -15.84 3.85 5.58
C GLU A 117 -14.93 2.93 6.41
N ASP A 118 -15.43 1.74 6.75
CA ASP A 118 -14.64 0.73 7.47
C ASP A 118 -13.50 0.21 6.60
N ALA A 119 -13.73 -0.01 5.31
CA ALA A 119 -12.68 -0.38 4.36
C ALA A 119 -11.60 0.70 4.23
N LEU A 120 -12.00 1.98 4.16
CA LEU A 120 -11.07 3.12 4.14
C LEU A 120 -10.25 3.19 5.44
N ASN A 121 -10.91 3.03 6.59
CA ASN A 121 -10.26 3.06 7.89
C ASN A 121 -9.29 1.89 8.08
N ALA A 122 -9.62 0.70 7.56
CA ALA A 122 -8.79 -0.49 7.68
C ALA A 122 -7.40 -0.31 7.05
N GLN A 123 -7.27 0.54 6.03
CA GLN A 123 -5.97 0.88 5.42
C GLN A 123 -5.03 1.66 6.34
N HIS A 124 -5.58 2.25 7.41
CA HIS A 124 -4.82 3.00 8.42
C HIS A 124 -4.70 2.24 9.75
N THR A 125 -5.05 0.95 9.79
CA THR A 125 -5.01 0.13 11.01
C THR A 125 -3.64 0.16 11.68
N PHE A 126 -2.56 0.14 10.89
CA PHE A 126 -1.19 0.19 11.39
C PHE A 126 -0.41 1.34 10.75
N SER A 127 0.19 2.16 11.60
CA SER A 127 1.05 3.27 11.18
C SER A 127 2.51 2.85 10.91
N LEU A 128 2.92 1.72 11.46
CA LEU A 128 4.28 1.21 11.36
C LEU A 128 4.28 -0.30 11.20
N SER A 129 5.16 -0.77 10.32
CA SER A 129 5.40 -2.20 10.13
C SER A 129 6.87 -2.53 10.34
N TYR A 130 7.11 -3.67 11.00
CA TYR A 130 8.46 -4.16 11.25
C TYR A 130 9.07 -4.81 10.00
N GLN A 131 8.27 -5.61 9.30
CA GLN A 131 8.70 -6.41 8.15
C GLN A 131 8.78 -5.57 6.87
N ILE A 132 9.68 -5.97 5.97
CA ILE A 132 9.73 -5.44 4.60
C ILE A 132 8.54 -5.91 3.79
N SER A 133 8.17 -5.13 2.79
CA SER A 133 7.01 -5.37 1.93
C SER A 133 7.15 -4.60 0.62
N ILE A 134 6.17 -4.74 -0.27
CA ILE A 134 6.15 -4.03 -1.56
C ILE A 134 6.07 -2.52 -1.35
N ASP A 135 5.24 -2.06 -0.42
CA ASP A 135 5.06 -0.65 -0.06
C ASP A 135 6.24 -0.07 0.73
N THR A 136 6.90 -0.90 1.55
CA THR A 136 8.01 -0.49 2.42
C THR A 136 9.18 -1.46 2.24
N PRO A 137 10.06 -1.24 1.25
CA PRO A 137 11.17 -2.16 0.97
C PRO A 137 12.31 -2.02 1.99
N GLU A 138 12.36 -0.92 2.75
CA GLU A 138 13.40 -0.69 3.75
C GLU A 138 13.00 -1.25 5.13
N PRO A 139 13.83 -2.12 5.75
CA PRO A 139 13.52 -2.69 7.06
C PRO A 139 13.55 -1.63 8.16
N LEU A 140 12.74 -1.84 9.20
CA LEU A 140 12.53 -0.83 10.26
C LEU A 140 13.83 -0.40 10.96
N PHE A 141 14.75 -1.33 11.23
CA PHE A 141 15.98 -1.01 11.96
C PHE A 141 16.89 -0.06 11.17
N LEU A 142 16.98 -0.19 9.83
CA LEU A 142 17.76 0.73 9.00
C LEU A 142 17.16 2.13 9.00
N ARG A 143 15.83 2.22 8.93
CA ARG A 143 15.11 3.50 9.05
C ARG A 143 15.42 4.20 10.38
N ARG A 144 15.41 3.45 11.49
CA ARG A 144 15.74 3.97 12.83
C ARG A 144 17.19 4.43 12.93
N LEU A 145 18.13 3.69 12.36
CA LEU A 145 19.54 4.10 12.33
C LEU A 145 19.74 5.40 11.54
N ARG A 146 19.08 5.54 10.39
CA ARG A 146 19.09 6.78 9.59
C ARG A 146 18.50 7.95 10.36
N GLU A 147 17.32 7.79 10.98
CA GLU A 147 16.68 8.82 11.80
C GLU A 147 17.61 9.28 12.94
N ALA A 148 18.26 8.34 13.63
CA ALA A 148 19.20 8.66 14.70
C ALA A 148 20.44 9.40 14.18
N ALA A 149 20.96 9.04 13.00
CA ALA A 149 22.08 9.74 12.37
C ALA A 149 21.69 11.18 11.98
N SER A 150 20.52 11.37 11.38
CA SER A 150 19.99 12.70 11.02
C SER A 150 19.77 13.59 12.25
N GLN A 151 19.23 13.02 13.34
CA GLN A 151 19.06 13.76 14.60
C GLN A 151 20.42 14.21 15.16
N LYS A 152 21.43 13.32 15.18
CA LYS A 152 22.78 13.68 15.62
C LYS A 152 23.41 14.79 14.78
N ALA A 153 23.29 14.73 13.46
CA ALA A 153 23.78 15.77 12.56
C ALA A 153 23.13 17.14 12.88
N SER A 154 21.80 17.19 13.00
CA SER A 154 21.09 18.44 13.32
C SER A 154 21.45 19.04 14.68
N LEU A 155 21.80 18.20 15.67
CA LEU A 155 22.27 18.64 16.98
C LEU A 155 23.70 19.18 16.94
N GLN A 156 24.51 18.72 15.98
CA GLN A 156 25.89 19.16 15.81
C GLN A 156 25.97 20.49 15.05
N GLU A 157 25.16 20.66 13.99
CA GLU A 157 25.02 21.93 13.26
C GLU A 157 24.54 23.06 14.19
N ARG A 158 23.52 22.81 15.02
CA ARG A 158 23.05 23.80 16.02
C ARG A 158 24.12 24.20 17.04
N LYS A 159 25.05 23.30 17.37
CA LYS A 159 26.18 23.63 18.25
C LYS A 159 27.22 24.45 17.52
N GLU A 160 27.51 24.17 16.26
CA GLU A 160 28.50 24.92 15.47
C GLU A 160 28.04 26.35 15.17
N ASP A 161 26.74 26.57 14.92
CA ASP A 161 26.16 27.92 14.72
C ASP A 161 26.26 28.79 15.99
N ASP A 162 26.06 28.21 17.18
CA ASP A 162 26.18 28.92 18.46
C ASP A 162 27.62 29.35 18.80
N TYR A 163 28.64 28.81 18.12
CA TYR A 163 30.06 29.17 18.28
C TYR A 163 30.60 30.08 17.15
N SER A 164 29.76 30.58 16.24
CA SER A 164 30.18 31.56 15.24
C SER A 164 30.41 32.95 15.89
N VAL A 165 31.66 33.22 16.25
CA VAL A 165 32.09 34.52 16.80
C VAL A 165 32.01 35.58 15.69
N PRO A 166 31.35 36.74 15.89
CA PRO A 166 31.38 37.81 14.90
C PRO A 166 32.82 38.25 14.66
N GLU A 167 33.26 38.33 13.41
CA GLU A 167 34.55 38.93 13.06
C GLU A 167 34.61 40.35 13.64
N LEU A 168 35.33 40.52 14.76
CA LEU A 168 35.71 41.82 15.29
C LEU A 168 36.66 42.46 14.27
N LYS A 169 36.10 43.31 13.40
CA LYS A 169 36.88 44.23 12.57
C LYS A 169 37.61 45.18 13.51
N TYR A 170 38.85 44.84 13.87
CA TYR A 170 39.76 45.77 14.49
C TYR A 170 40.04 46.90 13.48
N ALA A 171 39.36 48.02 13.66
CA ALA A 171 39.70 49.26 12.99
C ALA A 171 41.04 49.73 13.56
N VAL A 172 42.12 49.54 12.81
CA VAL A 172 43.42 50.15 13.09
C VAL A 172 43.31 51.61 12.66
N ALA A 173 43.46 52.52 13.63
CA ALA A 173 43.43 53.97 13.48
C ALA A 173 44.76 54.52 12.95
#